data_AF-A0A3D2RLT3-F1
#
_entry.id   AF-A0A3D2RLT3-F1
#
_cell.length_a   1.000
_cell.length_b   1.000
_cell.length_c   1.000
_cell.angle_alpha   90.00
_cell.angle_beta   90.00
_cell.angle_gamma   90.00
#
_symmetry.space_group_name_H-M   'P 1'
#
loop_
_entity.id
_entity.type
_entity.pdbx_description
1 polymer ?
#
loop_
_entity_poly.entity_id
_entity_poly.type
_entity_poly.pdbx_seq_one_letter_code
_entity_poly.pdbx_strand_id
1 'polypeptide(L)' 'LDMVQVEMGTGSSIDRVRVGKYINDKLFVTYEDQIGQGREFSVEYELLPRFSLESSFGESPDGQVLPSLQLTWGKDW' A
#
# COMPACT_ATOMS: atom_id res chain seq x y z
N LEU A 1 -14.33 5.21 -1.78
CA LEU A 1 -13.56 3.97 -1.54
C LEU A 1 -13.21 3.58 -2.94
N ASP A 2 -12.02 4.00 -3.36
CA ASP A 2 -11.79 4.36 -4.76
C ASP A 2 -11.05 3.24 -5.49
N MET A 3 -10.47 2.31 -4.73
CA MET A 3 -9.84 1.10 -5.24
C MET A 3 -10.05 -0.04 -4.24
N VAL A 4 -10.45 -1.20 -4.77
CA VAL A 4 -10.37 -2.49 -4.07
C VAL A 4 -9.72 -3.46 -5.03
N GLN A 5 -8.59 -4.01 -4.63
CA GLN A 5 -7.83 -5.00 -5.40
C GLN A 5 -7.76 -6.29 -4.57
N VAL A 6 -8.24 -7.38 -5.15
CA VAL A 6 -8.16 -8.71 -4.55
C VAL A 6 -7.24 -9.54 -5.42
N GLU A 7 -6.13 -9.98 -4.86
CA GLU A 7 -5.21 -10.87 -5.54
C GLU A 7 -5.46 -12.31 -5.09
N MET A 8 -5.77 -13.14 -6.09
CA MET A 8 -6.01 -14.56 -5.91
C MET A 8 -4.68 -15.29 -5.99
N GLY A 9 -4.46 -16.19 -5.03
CA GLY A 9 -3.32 -17.10 -5.04
C GLY A 9 -3.48 -18.28 -5.98
N THR A 10 -2.51 -19.20 -5.93
CA THR A 10 -2.68 -20.52 -6.55
C THR A 10 -3.79 -21.29 -5.84
N GLY A 11 -4.95 -21.46 -6.50
CA GLY A 11 -6.10 -22.19 -5.99
C GLY A 11 -7.35 -21.32 -5.84
N SER A 12 -8.12 -21.53 -4.77
CA SER A 12 -9.32 -20.74 -4.42
C SER A 12 -9.10 -19.82 -3.21
N SER A 13 -7.84 -19.60 -2.81
CA SER A 13 -7.48 -18.69 -1.73
C SER A 13 -7.30 -17.27 -2.25
N ILE A 14 -7.80 -16.32 -1.47
CA ILE A 14 -7.40 -14.92 -1.59
C ILE A 14 -6.08 -14.82 -0.84
N ASP A 15 -5.02 -14.39 -1.51
CA ASP A 15 -3.71 -14.23 -0.87
C ASP A 15 -3.59 -12.82 -0.29
N ARG A 16 -4.22 -11.85 -0.95
CA ARG A 16 -4.08 -10.43 -0.61
C ARG A 16 -5.33 -9.61 -0.94
N VAL A 17 -5.72 -8.74 -0.01
CA VAL A 17 -6.74 -7.72 -0.22
C VAL A 17 -6.13 -6.35 0.02
N ARG A 18 -6.17 -5.50 -1.00
CA ARG A 18 -5.72 -4.11 -0.93
C ARG A 18 -6.91 -3.17 -1.11
N VAL A 19 -7.09 -2.24 -0.18
CA VAL A 19 -8.14 -1.23 -0.20
C VAL A 19 -7.50 0.14 -0.22
N GLY A 20 -7.90 0.99 -1.17
CA GLY A 20 -7.33 2.32 -1.37
C GLY A 20 -8.38 3.41 -1.48
N LYS A 21 -8.02 4.63 -1.06
CA LYS A 21 -8.84 5.83 -1.26
C LYS A 21 -7.96 7.05 -1.53
N TYR A 22 -8.37 7.86 -2.50
CA TYR A 22 -7.78 9.18 -2.73
C TYR A 22 -8.49 10.24 -1.89
N ILE A 23 -7.71 11.19 -1.37
CA ILE A 23 -8.19 12.36 -0.65
C ILE A 23 -7.65 13.59 -1.39
N ASN A 24 -8.58 14.35 -1.99
CA ASN A 24 -8.28 15.59 -2.72
C ASN A 24 -7.22 15.43 -3.82
N ASP A 25 -7.23 14.31 -4.54
CA ASP A 25 -6.33 13.97 -5.66
C ASP A 25 -4.81 13.93 -5.33
N LYS A 26 -4.42 14.13 -4.06
CA LYS A 26 -3.01 14.29 -3.66
C LYS A 26 -2.53 13.30 -2.62
N LEU A 27 -3.44 12.73 -1.86
CA LEU A 27 -3.13 11.81 -0.78
C LEU A 27 -3.84 10.49 -1.06
N PHE A 28 -3.07 9.42 -1.17
CA PHE A 28 -3.57 8.07 -1.38
C PHE A 28 -3.26 7.23 -0.14
N VAL A 29 -4.29 6.66 0.47
CA VAL A 29 -4.13 5.80 1.63
C VAL A 29 -4.50 4.39 1.22
N THR A 30 -3.63 3.43 1.52
CA THR A 30 -3.89 2.02 1.29
C THR A 30 -3.75 1.19 2.55
N TYR A 31 -4.61 0.17 2.62
CA TYR A 31 -4.55 -0.89 3.61
C TYR A 31 -4.46 -2.21 2.86
N GLU A 32 -3.49 -3.02 3.22
CA GLU A 32 -3.23 -4.33 2.67
C GLU A 32 -3.31 -5.37 3.80
N ASP A 33 -4.14 -6.40 3.59
CA ASP A 33 -4.25 -7.56 4.45
C ASP A 33 -3.83 -8.79 3.65
N GLN A 34 -2.75 -9.46 4.07
CA GLN A 34 -2.34 -10.73 3.51
C GLN A 34 -2.90 -11.86 4.37
N ILE A 35 -3.65 -12.78 3.76
CA ILE A 35 -4.27 -13.89 4.49
C ILE A 35 -3.17 -14.88 4.90
N GLY A 36 -2.49 -14.59 6.01
CA GLY A 36 -1.49 -15.45 6.66
C GLY A 36 -0.09 -14.85 6.88
N GLN A 37 0.24 -13.67 6.36
CA GLN A 37 1.63 -13.15 6.39
C GLN A 37 1.82 -11.72 6.93
N GLY A 38 0.76 -11.09 7.44
CA GLY A 38 0.88 -9.78 8.12
C GLY A 38 -0.10 -8.75 7.59
N ARG A 39 -0.07 -7.57 8.19
CA ARG A 39 -0.88 -6.41 7.81
C ARG A 39 0.04 -5.29 7.38
N GLU A 40 -0.27 -4.63 6.28
CA GLU A 40 0.47 -3.46 5.85
C GLU A 40 -0.47 -2.27 5.68
N PHE A 41 -0.08 -1.13 6.25
CA PHE A 41 -0.75 0.14 6.07
C PHE A 41 0.22 1.09 5.38
N SER A 42 -0.17 1.68 4.25
CA SER A 42 0.65 2.67 3.59
C SER A 42 -0.10 3.95 3.27
N VAL A 43 0.64 5.05 3.29
CA VAL A 43 0.17 6.39 2.95
C VAL A 43 1.13 6.96 1.93
N GLU A 44 0.64 7.18 0.73
CA GLU A 44 1.35 7.85 -0.34
C GLU A 44 0.86 9.29 -0.47
N TYR A 45 1.80 10.23 -0.50
CA TYR A 45 1.53 11.66 -0.70
C TYR A 45 2.23 12.15 -1.96
N GLU A 46 1.47 12.71 -2.90
CA GLU A 46 2.01 13.40 -4.06
C GLU A 46 2.48 14.80 -3.65
N LEU A 47 3.80 14.98 -3.60
CA LEU A 47 4.44 16.26 -3.23
C LEU A 47 4.42 17.25 -4.40
N LEU A 48 4.73 16.74 -5.59
CA LEU A 48 4.78 17.45 -6.87
C LEU A 48 4.41 16.44 -7.96
N PRO A 49 4.05 16.89 -9.19
CA PRO A 49 3.86 15.97 -10.30
C PRO A 49 5.07 15.04 -10.43
N ARG A 50 4.83 13.73 -10.38
CA ARG A 50 5.85 12.65 -10.44
C ARG A 50 6.76 12.51 -9.21
N PHE A 51 6.48 13.19 -8.11
CA PHE A 51 7.16 13.00 -6.84
C PHE A 51 6.16 12.53 -5.80
N SER A 52 6.31 11.29 -5.37
CA SER A 52 5.51 10.75 -4.27
C SER A 52 6.39 10.34 -3.09
N LEU A 53 5.87 10.58 -1.89
CA LEU A 53 6.42 10.12 -0.64
C LEU A 53 5.47 9.06 -0.08
N GLU A 54 5.95 7.83 0.04
CA GLU A 54 5.21 6.72 0.63
C GLU A 54 5.77 6.42 2.02
N SER A 55 4.89 6.39 3.02
CA SER A 55 5.17 5.87 4.34
C SER A 55 4.38 4.59 4.51
N SER A 56 5.05 3.46 4.75
CA SER A 56 4.39 2.19 5.02
C SER A 56 4.73 1.64 6.40
N PHE A 57 3.80 0.90 6.96
CA PHE A 57 3.87 0.23 8.25
C PHE A 57 3.41 -1.21 8.03
N GLY A 58 4.37 -2.12 7.91
CA GLY A 58 4.10 -3.55 7.88
C GLY A 58 4.19 -4.15 9.27
N GLU A 59 3.23 -4.98 9.66
CA GLU A 59 3.27 -5.85 10.82
C GLU A 59 3.53 -7.28 10.33
N SER A 60 4.69 -7.84 10.68
CA SER A 60 5.05 -9.22 10.35
C SER A 60 4.28 -10.22 11.23
N PRO A 61 4.25 -11.52 10.88
CA PRO A 61 3.49 -12.54 11.64
C PRO A 61 3.92 -12.69 13.10
N ASP A 62 5.14 -12.29 13.44
CA ASP A 62 5.69 -12.28 14.80
C ASP A 62 5.43 -10.95 15.55
N GLY A 63 4.63 -10.05 14.98
CA GLY A 63 4.22 -8.78 15.59
C GLY A 63 5.30 -7.69 15.54
N GLN A 64 6.35 -7.86 14.74
CA GLN A 64 7.32 -6.79 14.53
C GLN A 64 6.73 -5.76 13.56
N VAL A 65 6.81 -4.49 13.95
CA VAL A 65 6.45 -3.37 13.09
C VAL A 65 7.69 -2.93 12.31
N LEU A 66 7.60 -2.98 10.99
CA LEU A 66 8.63 -2.56 10.06
C LEU A 66 8.16 -1.26 9.37
N PRO A 67 8.51 -0.09 9.93
CA PRO A 67 8.24 1.17 9.26
C PRO A 67 9.17 1.34 8.07
N SER A 68 8.63 1.80 6.95
CA SER A 68 9.38 2.15 5.76
C SER A 68 8.99 3.55 5.27
N LEU A 69 9.96 4.25 4.69
CA LEU A 69 9.75 5.53 4.04
C LEU A 69 10.46 5.51 2.70
N GLN A 70 9.69 5.68 1.63
CA GLN A 70 10.18 5.67 0.27
C GLN A 70 9.84 6.98 -0.42
N LEU A 71 10.84 7.56 -1.10
CA LEU A 71 10.64 8.68 -2.01
C LEU A 71 10.74 8.14 -3.44
N THR A 72 9.68 8.32 -4.21
CA THR A 72 9.61 7.89 -5.61
C THR A 72 9.62 9.12 -6.52
N TRP A 73 10.53 9.12 -7.49
CA TRP A 73 10.58 10.13 -8.56
C TRP A 73 10.39 9.44 -9.91
N GLY A 74 9.30 9.77 -10.59
CA GLY A 74 9.01 9.34 -11.95
C GLY A 74 9.71 10.25 -12.97
N LYS A 75 10.51 9.66 -13.87
CA LYS A 75 11.09 10.35 -15.02
C LYS A 75 10.51 9.77 -16.30
N ASP A 76 9.85 10.62 -17.09
CA ASP A 76 9.45 10.29 -18.45
C ASP A 76 10.70 10.29 -19.33
N TRP A 77 11.21 9.11 -19.67
CA TRP A 77 12.19 8.94 -20.73
C TRP A 77 11.78 7.75 -21.58
#